data_AF-A0A944S579-F1
#
_entry.id   AF-A0A944S579-F1
#
_cell.length_a   1.000
_cell.length_b   1.000
_cell.length_c   1.000
_cell.angle_alpha   90.00
_cell.angle_beta   90.00
_cell.angle_gamma   90.00
#
_symmetry.space_group_name_H-M   'P 1'
#
loop_
_entity.id
_entity.type
_entity.pdbx_description
1 polymer ?
#
loop_
_entity_poly.entity_id
_entity_poly.type
_entity_poly.pdbx_seq_one_letter_code
_entity_poly.pdbx_strand_id
1 'polypeptide(L)' 'QIVSCHAKDITLGQSLTVQLDECCPGTGGLDYPTYLHELDRLSSDVPLMLEHLPDQDAYAAAAAHIRSVAAAEGITL' A
#
# COMPACT_ATOMS: atom_id res chain seq x y z
N GLN A 1 -1.12 7.65 19.00
CA GLN A 1 -0.05 6.84 18.37
C GLN A 1 -0.68 6.02 17.25
N ILE A 2 0.05 5.79 16.16
CA ILE A 2 -0.33 4.83 15.12
C ILE A 2 0.26 3.48 15.55
N VAL A 3 -0.56 2.45 15.61
CA VAL A 3 -0.17 1.12 16.12
C VAL A 3 -0.27 0.02 15.07
N SER A 4 -0.93 0.30 13.96
CA SER A 4 -1.05 -0.56 12.77
C SER A 4 -1.55 0.29 11.61
N CYS A 5 -1.31 -0.16 10.38
CA CYS A 5 -1.82 0.50 9.19
C CYS A 5 -2.07 -0.50 8.05
N HIS A 6 -2.87 -0.10 7.07
CA HIS A 6 -3.27 -0.97 5.96
C HIS A 6 -2.73 -0.41 4.65
N ALA A 7 -2.16 -1.29 3.82
CA ALA A 7 -1.83 -0.97 2.44
C ALA A 7 -3.08 -1.18 1.58
N LYS A 8 -3.72 -0.07 1.22
CA LYS A 8 -4.83 -0.01 0.26
C LYS A 8 -4.42 0.81 -0.94
N ASP A 9 -5.00 0.51 -2.08
CA ASP A 9 -4.80 1.32 -3.27
C ASP A 9 -6.12 1.47 -4.03
N ILE A 10 -6.29 2.60 -4.70
CA ILE A 10 -7.52 2.94 -5.40
C ILE A 10 -7.22 3.54 -6.76
N THR A 11 -8.09 3.27 -7.72
CA THR A 11 -8.17 4.05 -8.96
C THR A 11 -9.31 5.06 -8.86
N LEU A 12 -9.08 6.27 -9.37
CA LEU A 12 -10.11 7.31 -9.46
C LEU A 12 -10.78 7.25 -10.84
N GLY A 13 -12.09 7.03 -10.87
CA GLY A 13 -12.87 7.03 -12.10
C GLY A 13 -12.93 8.41 -12.77
N GLN A 14 -13.11 8.44 -14.10
CA GLN A 14 -13.14 9.67 -14.89
C GLN A 14 -14.56 10.21 -15.17
N SER A 15 -15.60 9.54 -14.69
CA SER A 15 -16.99 9.95 -14.92
C SER A 15 -17.41 11.15 -14.06
N LEU A 16 -18.57 11.73 -14.38
CA LEU A 16 -19.20 12.73 -13.51
C LEU A 16 -19.59 12.06 -12.17
N THR A 17 -19.16 12.66 -11.05
CA THR A 17 -19.26 12.17 -9.64
C THR A 17 -18.04 11.34 -9.18
N VAL A 18 -17.72 11.41 -7.88
CA VAL A 18 -16.59 10.68 -7.28
C VAL A 18 -16.82 9.17 -7.36
N GLN A 19 -15.87 8.46 -7.97
CA GLN A 19 -15.82 7.00 -8.06
C GLN A 19 -14.45 6.52 -7.60
N LEU A 20 -14.41 5.75 -6.51
CA LEU A 20 -13.19 5.15 -5.97
C LEU A 20 -13.34 3.64 -6.05
N ASP A 21 -12.53 2.99 -6.87
CA ASP A 21 -12.50 1.54 -6.97
C ASP A 21 -11.25 1.02 -6.26
N GLU A 22 -11.45 0.12 -5.29
CA GLU A 22 -10.35 -0.57 -4.62
C GLU A 22 -9.63 -1.47 -5.64
N CYS A 23 -8.30 -1.43 -5.62
CA CYS A 23 -7.45 -2.19 -6.52
C CYS A 23 -6.25 -2.77 -5.76
N CYS A 24 -5.49 -3.64 -6.42
CA CYS A 24 -4.31 -4.24 -5.82
C CYS A 24 -3.23 -3.16 -5.57
N PRO A 25 -2.55 -3.14 -4.41
CA PRO A 25 -1.38 -2.31 -4.18
C PRO A 25 -0.39 -2.25 -5.35
N GLY A 26 -0.12 -1.03 -5.83
CA GLY A 26 0.76 -0.78 -6.97
C GLY A 26 0.06 -0.72 -8.32
N THR A 27 -1.27 -0.89 -8.34
CA THR A 27 -2.10 -0.75 -9.55
C THR A 27 -3.02 0.47 -9.51
N GLY A 28 -3.04 1.20 -8.39
CA GLY A 28 -3.78 2.43 -8.23
C GLY A 28 -2.89 3.67 -8.19
N GLY A 29 -3.34 4.68 -7.45
CA GLY A 29 -2.71 6.00 -7.39
C GLY A 29 -1.96 6.31 -6.08
N LEU A 30 -1.85 5.37 -5.13
CA LEU A 30 -1.16 5.64 -3.87
C LEU A 30 0.36 5.78 -4.07
N ASP A 31 0.94 6.85 -3.52
CA ASP A 31 2.38 7.07 -3.48
C ASP A 31 3.02 6.21 -2.37
N TYR A 32 3.32 4.94 -2.71
CA TYR A 32 3.95 3.99 -1.81
C TYR A 32 5.33 4.43 -1.29
N PRO A 33 6.24 5.02 -2.10
CA PRO A 33 7.49 5.59 -1.57
C PRO A 33 7.27 6.54 -0.40
N THR A 34 6.42 7.56 -0.59
CA THR A 34 6.11 8.53 0.48
C THR A 34 5.46 7.83 1.67
N TYR A 35 4.51 6.92 1.43
CA TYR A 35 3.83 6.21 2.51
C TYR A 35 4.78 5.39 3.37
N LEU A 36 5.70 4.64 2.74
CA LEU A 36 6.67 3.80 3.43
C LEU A 36 7.71 4.64 4.20
N HIS A 37 8.18 5.76 3.65
CA HIS A 37 9.07 6.68 4.38
C HIS A 37 8.41 7.25 5.63
N GLU A 38 7.15 7.68 5.53
CA GLU A 38 6.43 8.20 6.69
C GLU A 38 6.14 7.11 7.73
N LEU A 39 5.95 5.86 7.30
CA LEU A 39 5.81 4.71 8.19
C LEU A 39 7.12 4.40 8.93
N ASP A 40 8.26 4.39 8.23
CA ASP A 40 9.60 4.12 8.78
C ASP A 40 10.03 5.18 9.83
N ARG A 41 9.52 6.41 9.70
CA ARG A 41 9.76 7.49 10.68
C ARG A 41 9.03 7.29 12.01
N LEU A 42 8.09 6.36 12.10
CA LEU A 42 7.40 6.09 13.35
C LEU A 42 8.35 5.38 14.33
N SER A 43 8.31 5.79 15.61
CA SER A 43 9.23 5.28 16.64
C SER A 43 9.01 3.81 17.04
N SER A 44 7.98 3.17 16.51
CA SER A 44 7.58 1.80 16.82
C SER A 44 7.57 0.97 15.55
N ASP A 45 7.86 -0.32 15.68
CA ASP A 45 7.64 -1.30 14.62
C ASP A 45 6.13 -1.43 14.35
N VAL A 46 5.62 -0.63 13.40
CA VAL A 46 4.20 -0.55 13.05
C VAL A 46 3.90 -1.55 11.94
N PRO A 47 3.02 -2.55 12.16
CA PRO A 47 2.66 -3.49 11.13
C PRO A 47 1.89 -2.82 9.99
N LEU A 48 2.33 -3.10 8.76
CA LEU A 48 1.65 -2.78 7.51
C LEU A 48 0.91 -4.02 7.00
N MET A 49 -0.42 -3.95 6.91
CA MET A 49 -1.28 -5.10 6.61
C MET A 49 -1.89 -5.00 5.22
N LEU A 50 -1.90 -6.11 4.49
CA LEU A 50 -2.69 -6.28 3.28
C LEU A 50 -4.07 -6.85 3.66
N GLU A 51 -5.12 -6.37 3.02
CA GLU A 51 -6.48 -6.88 3.23
C GLU A 51 -7.31 -6.72 1.95
N HIS A 52 -8.48 -7.37 1.92
CA HIS A 52 -9.50 -7.22 0.87
C HIS A 52 -9.05 -7.63 -0.54
N LEU A 53 -8.00 -8.44 -0.65
CA LEU A 53 -7.56 -9.02 -1.92
C LEU A 53 -8.34 -10.31 -2.23
N PRO A 54 -8.67 -10.56 -3.52
CA PRO A 54 -9.60 -11.61 -3.92
C PRO A 54 -9.06 -13.03 -3.72
N ASP A 55 -7.74 -13.21 -3.77
CA ASP A 55 -7.08 -14.50 -3.72
C ASP A 55 -5.61 -14.37 -3.27
N GLN A 56 -4.96 -15.52 -3.06
CA GLN A 56 -3.59 -15.61 -2.58
C GLN A 56 -2.56 -15.03 -3.57
N ASP A 57 -2.80 -15.13 -4.87
CA ASP A 57 -1.90 -14.62 -5.89
C ASP A 57 -1.91 -13.08 -5.87
N ALA A 58 -3.08 -12.47 -5.66
CA ALA A 58 -3.21 -11.03 -5.43
C ALA A 58 -2.47 -10.59 -4.17
N TYR A 59 -2.55 -11.34 -3.06
CA TYR A 59 -1.74 -11.07 -1.85
C TYR A 59 -0.24 -11.13 -2.14
N ALA A 60 0.22 -12.13 -2.90
CA ALA A 60 1.62 -12.28 -3.24
C ALA A 60 2.12 -11.12 -4.13
N ALA A 61 1.32 -10.73 -5.13
CA ALA A 61 1.64 -9.61 -6.02
C ALA A 61 1.70 -8.27 -5.26
N ALA A 62 0.72 -8.00 -4.40
CA ALA A 62 0.69 -6.80 -3.56
C ALA A 62 1.91 -6.73 -2.62
N ALA A 63 2.21 -7.85 -1.93
CA ALA A 63 3.37 -7.92 -1.04
C ALA A 63 4.69 -7.74 -1.80
N ALA A 64 4.81 -8.33 -2.99
CA ALA A 64 5.99 -8.17 -3.84
C ALA A 64 6.16 -6.72 -4.29
N HIS A 65 5.08 -6.03 -4.68
CA HIS A 65 5.12 -4.63 -5.04
C HIS A 65 5.65 -3.77 -3.88
N ILE A 66 5.03 -3.86 -2.69
CA ILE A 66 5.41 -3.05 -1.52
C ILE A 66 6.88 -3.32 -1.13
N ARG A 67 7.30 -4.59 -1.10
CA ARG A 67 8.70 -4.95 -0.80
C ARG A 67 9.68 -4.42 -1.86
N SER A 68 9.28 -4.40 -3.14
CA SER A 68 10.11 -3.85 -4.21
C SER A 68 10.31 -2.34 -4.08
N VAL A 69 9.25 -1.62 -3.69
CA VAL A 69 9.32 -0.18 -3.42
C VAL A 69 10.21 0.10 -2.21
N ALA A 70 10.00 -0.63 -1.10
CA ALA A 70 10.84 -0.49 0.08
C ALA A 70 12.32 -0.72 -0.24
N ALA A 71 12.64 -1.77 -1.01
CA ALA A 71 14.01 -2.06 -1.43
C ALA A 71 14.61 -0.95 -2.31
N ALA A 72 13.82 -0.35 -3.20
CA ALA A 72 14.26 0.77 -4.04
C ALA A 72 14.54 2.04 -3.22
N GLU A 73 13.76 2.27 -2.16
CA GLU A 73 13.88 3.41 -1.24
C GLU A 73 14.89 3.18 -0.10
N GLY A 74 15.46 1.98 0.01
CA GLY A 74 16.39 1.62 1.09
C GLY A 74 15.74 1.41 2.45
N ILE A 75 14.42 1.13 2.48
CA ILE A 75 13.63 0.89 3.69
C ILE A 75 13.63 -0.62 4.00
N THR A 76 13.77 -0.97 5.28
CA THR A 76 13.72 -2.38 5.74
C THR A 76 12.30 -2.72 6.21
N LEU A 77 11.74 -3.83 5.71
CA LEU A 77 10.42 -4.38 6.08
C LEU A 77 10.53 -5.76 6.75
#